data_AF-A0A924NM67-F1
#
_entry.id   AF-A0A924NM67-F1
#
_cell.length_a   1.000
_cell.length_b   1.000
_cell.length_c   1.000
_cell.angle_alpha   90.00
_cell.angle_beta   90.00
_cell.angle_gamma   90.00
#
_symmetry.space_group_name_H-M   'P 1'
#
loop_
_entity.id
_entity.type
_entity.pdbx_description
1 polymer ?
#
loop_
_entity_poly.entity_id
_entity_poly.type
_entity_poly.pdbx_seq_one_letter_code
_entity_poly.pdbx_strand_id
1 'polypeptide(L)'
;ARGQLIDIYLNRDLTDAIATQRLAVDNVLVARDVVLGTIFFGIETMLTEPTHDHHAEHLMYCVLTGFGLPDAEARAVAFAPLPVLGAVQGPIFSRLTPVPASPTVAKRVRKPATAKATK
;
A
#
# COMPACT_ATOMS: atom_id res chain seq x y z
N ALA A 1 4.81 10.84 15.25
CA ALA A 1 4.65 12.22 15.76
C ALA A 1 4.03 13.06 14.66
N ARG A 2 3.15 14.02 14.99
CA ARG A 2 2.48 14.87 13.97
C ARG A 2 3.51 15.72 13.22
N GLY A 3 3.26 15.98 11.94
CA GLY A 3 4.08 16.86 11.09
C GLY A 3 5.19 16.12 10.33
N GLN A 4 5.10 14.79 10.22
CA GLN A 4 5.99 14.04 9.32
C GLN A 4 5.56 14.22 7.86
N LEU A 5 6.47 13.92 6.92
CA LEU A 5 6.18 14.02 5.48
C LEU A 5 4.92 13.24 5.09
N ILE A 6 4.69 12.09 5.72
CA ILE A 6 3.47 11.31 5.51
C ILE A 6 2.21 12.10 5.90
N ASP A 7 2.22 12.82 7.02
CA ASP A 7 1.07 13.63 7.43
C ASP A 7 0.82 14.78 6.47
N ILE A 8 1.89 15.43 5.99
CA ILE A 8 1.79 16.57 5.08
C ILE A 8 1.23 16.15 3.73
N TYR A 9 1.83 15.13 3.12
CA TYR A 9 1.43 14.70 1.77
C TYR A 9 0.09 13.97 1.78
N LEU A 10 -0.18 13.12 2.77
CA LEU A 10 -1.48 12.45 2.87
C LEU A 10 -2.61 13.46 3.07
N ASN A 11 -2.42 14.46 3.93
CA ASN A 11 -3.44 15.48 4.16
C ASN A 11 -3.69 16.32 2.89
N ARG A 12 -2.64 16.67 2.13
CA ARG A 12 -2.79 17.34 0.83
C ARG A 12 -3.61 16.48 -0.13
N ASP A 13 -3.20 15.23 -0.34
CA ASP A 13 -3.83 14.36 -1.35
C ASP A 13 -5.30 14.06 -1.01
N LEU A 14 -5.62 13.87 0.27
CA LEU A 14 -7.01 13.72 0.72
C LEU A 14 -7.81 15.01 0.56
N THR A 15 -7.22 16.17 0.86
CA THR A 15 -7.88 17.47 0.64
C THR A 15 -8.24 17.65 -0.83
N ASP A 16 -7.28 17.40 -1.73
CA ASP A 16 -7.48 17.54 -3.17
C ASP A 16 -8.52 16.55 -3.70
N ALA A 17 -8.49 15.30 -3.22
CA ALA A 17 -9.44 14.27 -3.63
C ALA A 17 -10.88 14.57 -3.15
N ILE A 18 -11.05 15.15 -1.96
CA ILE A 18 -12.37 15.59 -1.47
C ILE A 18 -12.84 16.83 -2.25
N ALA A 19 -11.97 17.82 -2.47
CA ALA A 19 -12.30 19.05 -3.19
C ALA A 19 -12.72 18.78 -4.64
N THR A 20 -12.15 17.75 -5.26
CA THR A 20 -12.50 17.29 -6.63
C THR A 20 -13.65 16.28 -6.65
N GLN A 21 -14.30 16.03 -5.50
CA GLN A 21 -15.38 15.04 -5.34
C GLN A 21 -14.99 13.63 -5.78
N ARG A 22 -13.70 13.32 -5.72
CA ARG A 22 -13.17 12.01 -6.04
C ARG A 22 -13.42 11.01 -4.92
N LEU A 23 -13.41 11.49 -3.69
CA LEU A 23 -13.78 10.75 -2.48
C LEU A 23 -15.03 11.38 -1.86
N ALA A 24 -15.92 10.54 -1.36
CA ALA A 24 -17.13 10.91 -0.64
C ALA A 24 -16.88 10.87 0.88
N VAL A 25 -16.05 11.79 1.37
CA VAL A 25 -15.76 11.93 2.81
C VAL A 25 -15.92 13.39 3.23
N ASP A 26 -16.69 13.64 4.28
CA ASP A 26 -17.05 14.99 4.71
C ASP A 26 -15.92 15.73 5.45
N ASN A 27 -14.92 15.00 5.96
CA ASN A 27 -13.86 15.57 6.78
C ASN A 27 -12.50 14.93 6.47
N VAL A 28 -11.55 15.76 6.03
CA VAL A 28 -10.20 15.34 5.67
C VAL A 28 -9.43 14.71 6.84
N LEU A 29 -9.64 15.18 8.07
CA LEU A 29 -8.97 14.65 9.26
C LEU A 29 -9.48 13.24 9.59
N VAL A 30 -10.79 13.00 9.41
CA VAL A 30 -11.37 11.66 9.57
C VAL A 30 -10.82 10.71 8.52
N ALA A 31 -10.79 11.14 7.25
CA ALA A 31 -10.17 10.36 6.19
C ALA A 31 -8.72 10.01 6.51
N ARG A 32 -7.93 11.00 6.95
CA ARG A 32 -6.52 10.82 7.32
C ARG A 32 -6.36 9.80 8.44
N ASP A 33 -7.14 9.92 9.50
CA ASP A 33 -7.02 9.04 10.67
C ASP A 33 -7.39 7.60 10.31
N VAL A 34 -8.38 7.39 9.42
CA VAL A 34 -8.70 6.08 8.84
C VAL A 34 -7.51 5.53 8.05
N VAL A 35 -6.96 6.29 7.10
CA VAL A 35 -5.85 5.82 6.26
C VAL A 35 -4.62 5.48 7.10
N LEU A 36 -4.22 6.37 8.02
CA LEU A 36 -3.05 6.13 8.87
C LEU A 36 -3.26 4.94 9.81
N GLY A 37 -4.46 4.82 10.41
CA GLY A 37 -4.82 3.67 11.22
C GLY A 37 -4.70 2.36 10.45
N THR A 38 -5.26 2.31 9.24
CA THR A 38 -5.16 1.16 8.34
C THR A 38 -3.71 0.82 7.99
N ILE A 39 -2.88 1.81 7.69
CA ILE A 39 -1.47 1.57 7.34
C ILE A 39 -0.70 1.03 8.54
N PHE A 40 -0.76 1.70 9.69
CA PHE A 40 0.04 1.30 10.85
C PHE A 40 -0.39 -0.06 11.38
N PHE A 41 -1.69 -0.27 11.58
CA PHE A 41 -2.19 -1.54 12.09
C PHE A 41 -2.05 -2.65 11.05
N GLY A 42 -2.26 -2.36 9.76
CA GLY A 42 -2.06 -3.32 8.68
C GLY A 42 -0.62 -3.81 8.57
N ILE A 43 0.37 -2.92 8.73
CA ILE A 43 1.79 -3.31 8.81
C ILE A 43 2.03 -4.21 10.02
N GLU A 44 1.50 -3.84 11.19
CA GLU A 44 1.63 -4.64 12.41
C GLU A 44 1.08 -6.05 12.19
N THR A 45 -0.17 -6.19 11.72
CA THR A 45 -0.79 -7.47 11.39
C THR A 45 0.03 -8.28 10.39
N MET A 46 0.58 -7.64 9.35
CA MET A 46 1.46 -8.33 8.38
C MET A 46 2.77 -8.87 8.97
N LEU A 47 3.23 -8.29 10.08
CA LEU A 47 4.44 -8.73 10.76
C LEU A 47 4.17 -9.74 11.88
N THR A 48 2.98 -9.72 12.48
CA THR A 48 2.68 -10.48 13.70
C THR A 48 1.75 -11.67 13.47
N GLU A 49 0.97 -11.66 12.40
CA GLU A 49 -0.08 -12.66 12.14
C GLU A 49 0.12 -13.36 10.78
N PRO A 50 -0.44 -14.58 10.59
CA PRO A 50 -0.54 -15.19 9.27
C PRO A 50 -1.42 -14.32 8.35
N THR A 51 -0.83 -13.81 7.27
CA THR A 51 -1.55 -12.97 6.31
C THR A 51 -1.78 -13.63 4.97
N HIS A 52 -2.60 -13.00 4.16
CA HIS A 52 -2.95 -13.43 2.81
C HIS A 52 -2.02 -12.79 1.78
N ASP A 53 -1.90 -13.40 0.61
CA ASP A 53 -1.29 -12.74 -0.54
C ASP A 53 -2.04 -11.41 -0.82
N HIS A 54 -1.31 -10.38 -1.23
CA HIS A 54 -1.86 -9.05 -1.56
C HIS A 54 -2.60 -8.33 -0.41
N HIS A 55 -2.18 -8.56 0.84
CA HIS A 55 -2.84 -7.97 2.01
C HIS A 55 -2.90 -6.43 1.95
N ALA A 56 -1.83 -5.77 1.52
CA ALA A 56 -1.79 -4.30 1.42
C ALA A 56 -2.77 -3.77 0.37
N GLU A 57 -2.86 -4.42 -0.78
CA GLU A 57 -3.81 -4.08 -1.85
C GLU A 57 -5.25 -4.26 -1.37
N HIS A 58 -5.54 -5.32 -0.62
CA HIS A 58 -6.86 -5.52 -0.02
C HIS A 58 -7.21 -4.44 1.01
N LEU A 59 -6.27 -4.01 1.85
CA LEU A 59 -6.50 -2.88 2.77
C LEU A 59 -6.85 -1.60 2.00
N MET A 60 -6.09 -1.27 0.94
CA MET A 60 -6.34 -0.08 0.15
C MET A 60 -7.66 -0.15 -0.62
N TYR A 61 -8.02 -1.32 -1.15
CA TYR A 61 -9.32 -1.54 -1.76
C TYR A 61 -10.47 -1.27 -0.77
N CYS A 62 -10.37 -1.75 0.47
CA CYS A 62 -11.38 -1.47 1.51
C CYS A 62 -11.44 0.01 1.89
N VAL A 63 -10.30 0.69 1.99
CA VAL A 63 -10.25 2.14 2.27
C VAL A 63 -10.91 2.93 1.14
N LEU A 64 -10.55 2.65 -0.11
CA LEU A 64 -11.07 3.38 -1.28
C LEU A 64 -12.57 3.19 -1.45
N THR A 65 -13.07 1.95 -1.31
CA THR A 65 -14.51 1.67 -1.34
C THR A 65 -15.24 2.31 -0.16
N GLY A 66 -14.65 2.28 1.04
CA GLY A 66 -15.17 2.98 2.22
C GLY A 66 -15.24 4.51 2.06
N PHE A 67 -14.38 5.08 1.22
CA PHE A 67 -14.41 6.50 0.84
C PHE A 67 -15.28 6.78 -0.39
N GLY A 68 -16.06 5.80 -0.86
CA GLY A 68 -17.05 6.00 -1.91
C GLY A 68 -16.53 5.91 -3.34
N LEU A 69 -15.31 5.39 -3.58
CA LEU A 69 -14.93 5.03 -4.94
C LEU A 69 -15.81 3.88 -5.47
N PRO A 70 -16.22 3.91 -6.76
CA PRO A 70 -16.87 2.78 -7.39
C PRO A 70 -16.03 1.50 -7.29
N ASP A 71 -16.66 0.36 -7.03
CA ASP A 71 -15.99 -0.92 -6.76
C ASP A 71 -14.92 -1.29 -7.80
N ALA A 72 -15.29 -1.28 -9.08
CA ALA A 72 -14.38 -1.63 -10.18
C ALA A 72 -13.15 -0.72 -10.23
N GLU A 73 -13.34 0.55 -9.90
CA GLU A 73 -12.29 1.55 -9.92
C GLU A 73 -11.39 1.46 -8.68
N ALA A 74 -11.98 1.30 -7.48
CA ALA A 74 -11.23 1.04 -6.26
C ALA A 74 -10.33 -0.18 -6.43
N ARG A 75 -10.86 -1.24 -7.06
CA ARG A 75 -10.08 -2.46 -7.35
C ARG A 75 -8.97 -2.22 -8.36
N ALA A 76 -9.26 -1.49 -9.44
CA ALA A 76 -8.26 -1.16 -10.45
C ALA A 76 -7.10 -0.35 -9.84
N VAL A 77 -7.40 0.62 -8.98
CA VAL A 77 -6.39 1.46 -8.31
C VAL A 77 -5.61 0.66 -7.27
N ALA A 78 -6.29 -0.08 -6.40
CA ALA A 78 -5.63 -0.78 -5.29
C ALA A 78 -4.67 -1.89 -5.75
N PHE A 79 -4.95 -2.51 -6.89
CA PHE A 79 -4.13 -3.58 -7.48
C PHE A 79 -3.27 -3.11 -8.66
N ALA A 80 -3.20 -1.80 -8.91
CA ALA A 80 -2.32 -1.26 -9.93
C ALA A 80 -0.85 -1.53 -9.55
N PRO A 81 0.02 -1.85 -10.53
CA PRO A 81 1.44 -2.02 -10.26
C PRO A 81 2.02 -0.70 -9.70
N LEU A 82 2.70 -0.79 -8.56
CA LEU A 82 3.38 0.36 -7.99
C LEU A 82 4.51 0.83 -8.93
N PRO A 83 4.67 2.14 -9.14
CA PRO A 83 5.77 2.66 -9.94
C PRO A 83 7.10 2.34 -9.25
N VAL A 84 8.10 1.94 -10.04
CA VAL A 84 9.47 1.78 -9.54
C VAL A 84 10.02 3.18 -9.25
N LEU A 85 10.17 3.49 -7.96
CA LEU A 85 10.81 4.72 -7.54
C LEU A 85 12.30 4.66 -7.87
N GLY A 86 12.77 5.57 -8.71
CA GLY A 86 14.19 5.74 -8.99
C GLY A 86 14.96 6.28 -7.78
N ALA A 87 16.27 6.45 -7.93
CA ALA A 87 17.08 7.08 -6.89
C ALA A 87 16.59 8.52 -6.63
N VAL A 88 16.30 8.82 -5.36
CA VAL A 88 15.95 10.17 -4.94
C VAL A 88 17.21 11.02 -4.94
N GLN A 89 17.25 12.07 -5.77
CA GLN A 89 18.39 12.98 -5.81
C GLN A 89 18.37 13.87 -4.56
N GLY A 90 19.32 13.66 -3.66
CA GLY A 90 19.46 14.46 -2.44
C GLY A 90 20.78 14.19 -1.72
N PRO A 91 21.25 15.11 -0.86
CA PRO A 91 22.57 15.00 -0.22
C PRO A 91 22.75 13.73 0.61
N ILE A 92 21.65 13.17 1.14
CA ILE A 92 21.64 11.92 1.91
C ILE A 92 21.78 10.69 1.00
N PHE A 93 21.07 10.67 -0.13
CA PHE A 93 20.97 9.50 -1.01
C PHE A 93 21.96 9.54 -2.19
N SER A 94 22.60 10.70 -2.45
CA SER A 94 23.59 10.91 -3.51
C SER A 94 24.84 10.03 -3.41
N ARG A 95 25.10 9.47 -2.22
CA ARG A 95 26.23 8.59 -1.94
C ARG A 95 25.88 7.10 -1.98
N LEU A 96 24.60 6.76 -2.14
CA LEU A 96 24.17 5.37 -2.23
C LEU A 96 24.17 4.93 -3.69
N THR A 97 24.90 3.85 -3.98
CA THR A 97 24.89 3.23 -5.31
C THR A 97 23.49 2.67 -5.58
N PRO A 98 22.79 3.08 -6.66
CA PRO A 98 21.49 2.52 -6.97
C PRO A 98 21.64 1.03 -7.25
N VAL A 99 20.95 0.20 -6.47
CA VAL A 99 20.75 -1.20 -6.87
C VAL A 99 19.74 -1.17 -8.02
N PRO A 100 20.08 -1.71 -9.22
CA PRO A 100 19.13 -1.76 -10.31
C PRO A 100 17.88 -2.51 -9.86
N ALA A 101 16.70 -1.93 -10.05
CA ALA A 101 15.44 -2.57 -9.76
C ALA A 101 15.38 -3.88 -10.55
N SER A 102 15.42 -5.02 -9.85
CA SER A 102 15.34 -6.32 -10.50
C SER A 102 13.95 -6.46 -11.12
N PRO A 103 13.82 -6.61 -12.45
CA PRO A 103 12.55 -7.00 -13.01
C PRO A 103 12.29 -8.44 -12.56
N THR A 104 11.02 -8.77 -12.35
CA THR A 104 10.48 -10.12 -12.11
C THR A 104 10.34 -10.55 -10.65
N VAL A 105 9.11 -10.41 -10.14
CA VAL A 105 8.56 -11.32 -9.13
C VAL A 105 8.68 -12.74 -9.71
N ALA A 106 9.71 -13.48 -9.29
CA ALA A 106 9.85 -14.87 -9.67
C ALA A 106 8.64 -15.64 -9.14
N LYS A 107 7.84 -16.22 -10.05
CA LYS A 107 6.82 -17.21 -9.73
C LYS A 107 7.48 -18.30 -8.86
N ARG A 108 7.15 -18.31 -7.57
CA ARG A 108 7.61 -19.34 -6.64
C ARG A 108 6.89 -20.64 -7.00
N VAL A 109 7.51 -21.44 -7.87
CA VAL A 109 7.02 -22.80 -8.17
C VAL A 109 7.14 -23.63 -6.90
N ARG A 110 6.00 -23.92 -6.26
CA ARG A 110 5.94 -24.88 -5.14
C ARG A 110 6.28 -26.27 -5.69
N LYS A 111 7.39 -26.87 -5.24
CA LYS A 111 7.67 -28.31 -5.45
C LYS A 111 6.61 -29.13 -4.70
N PRO A 112 5.99 -30.15 -5.31
CA PRO A 112 5.07 -31.03 -4.61
C PRO A 112 5.83 -31.86 -3.57
N ALA A 113 5.24 -32.00 -2.39
CA ALA A 113 5.78 -32.79 -1.30
C ALA A 113 5.82 -34.28 -1.66
N THR A 114 6.99 -34.91 -1.55
CA THR A 114 7.14 -36.36 -1.64
C THR A 114 6.43 -37.03 -0.45
N ALA A 115 5.38 -37.80 -0.74
CA ALA A 115 4.73 -38.68 0.22
C ALA A 115 5.74 -39.73 0.71
N LYS A 116 6.03 -39.75 2.01
CA LYS A 116 6.70 -40.89 2.65
C LYS A 116 5.71 -42.05 2.75
N ALA A 117 6.03 -43.15 2.07
CA ALA A 117 5.36 -44.42 2.25
C ALA A 117 5.68 -44.98 3.65
N THR A 118 4.64 -45.24 4.43
CA THR A 118 4.68 -46.04 5.65
C THR A 118 4.80 -47.52 5.29
N LYS A 119 5.68 -48.23 5.99
CA LYS A 119 5.72 -49.69 6.09
C LYS A 119 5.27 -50.07 7.49
#